data_AF-A0A5J4UHM3-F1
#
_entry.id   AF-A0A5J4UHM3-F1
#
_cell.length_a   1.000
_cell.length_b   1.000
_cell.length_c   1.000
_cell.angle_alpha   90.00
_cell.angle_beta   90.00
_cell.angle_gamma   90.00
#
_symmetry.space_group_name_H-M   'P 1'
#
loop_
_entity.id
_entity.type
_entity.pdbx_description
1 polymer ?
#
loop_
_entity_poly.entity_id
_entity_poly.type
_entity_poly.pdbx_seq_one_letter_code
_entity_poly.pdbx_strand_id
1 'polypeptide(L)'
;MSEDKKGPVAYSAILPLQDSVKADGATFTLTTEKFAVVQFDPPINKGILRIEIQNVEYVNQIGISPENLLFGETIKTPIARGLGRTVSYFFTGEIQQNGMVKNQEYSNAGDRITLELNMDTEPKSLTFFINNVEQKFFVVKIPDSVRLWVHFNGIGSFKILNFERVAAPLAKHEGSVALIWGDDWEEALKKKRCLIQ
;
A
#
# COMPACT_ATOMS: atom_id res chain seq x y z
N MET A 1 10.75 -21.66 18.26
CA MET A 1 9.72 -20.88 17.55
C MET A 1 9.46 -19.62 18.36
N SER A 2 10.01 -18.49 17.92
CA SER A 2 9.73 -17.20 18.56
C SER A 2 8.28 -16.82 18.25
N GLU A 3 7.49 -16.55 19.28
CA GLU A 3 6.22 -15.82 19.15
C GLU A 3 6.52 -14.51 18.42
N ASP A 4 6.23 -14.43 17.12
CA ASP A 4 6.17 -13.14 16.46
C ASP A 4 4.96 -12.42 17.07
N LYS A 5 5.28 -11.51 18.00
CA LYS A 5 4.34 -10.87 18.91
C LYS A 5 3.22 -10.20 18.13
N LYS A 6 2.00 -10.73 18.27
CA LYS A 6 0.77 -10.04 17.87
C LYS A 6 0.70 -8.69 18.59
N GLY A 7 0.24 -7.66 17.90
CA GLY A 7 -0.01 -6.34 18.46
C GLY A 7 0.75 -5.21 17.76
N PRO A 8 0.75 -4.01 18.37
CA PRO A 8 1.31 -2.81 17.75
C PRO A 8 2.77 -2.97 17.37
N VAL A 9 3.12 -2.49 16.18
CA VAL A 9 4.49 -2.44 15.67
C VAL A 9 4.97 -1.00 15.73
N ALA A 10 6.13 -0.79 16.32
CA ALA A 10 6.79 0.51 16.27
C ALA A 10 7.22 0.81 14.83
N TYR A 11 6.93 2.03 14.37
CA TYR A 11 7.35 2.51 13.07
C TYR A 11 8.00 3.89 13.18
N SER A 12 8.87 4.21 12.24
CA SER A 12 9.35 5.57 12.01
C SER A 12 9.02 6.02 10.59
N ALA A 13 8.59 7.27 10.44
CA ALA A 13 8.32 7.86 9.14
C ALA A 13 9.62 8.43 8.53
N ILE A 14 9.93 7.99 7.32
CA ILE A 14 10.91 8.63 6.45
C ILE A 14 10.15 9.70 5.68
N LEU A 15 10.29 10.95 6.11
CA LEU A 15 9.64 12.09 5.50
C LEU A 15 10.42 12.55 4.25
N PRO A 16 9.74 13.13 3.25
CA PRO A 16 10.43 13.89 2.22
C PRO A 16 11.09 15.12 2.86
N LEU A 17 11.95 15.81 2.10
CA LEU A 17 12.68 17.04 2.43
C LEU A 17 12.07 17.85 3.59
N GLN A 18 12.92 18.28 4.52
CA GLN A 18 12.53 18.97 5.74
C GLN A 18 11.46 20.05 5.48
N ASP A 19 10.40 20.06 6.28
CA ASP A 19 9.26 21.01 6.23
C ASP A 19 8.22 20.81 5.12
N SER A 20 8.29 19.72 4.33
CA SER A 20 7.22 19.36 3.36
C SER A 20 6.06 18.58 3.98
N VAL A 21 6.30 17.84 5.06
CA VAL A 21 5.27 17.10 5.78
C VAL A 21 5.44 17.36 7.28
N LYS A 22 4.38 17.83 7.92
CA LYS A 22 4.30 17.92 9.38
C LYS A 22 3.72 16.61 9.91
N ALA A 23 4.45 15.97 10.81
CA ALA A 23 3.95 14.85 11.61
C ALA A 23 3.52 15.34 13.00
N ASP A 24 2.28 15.05 13.39
CA ASP A 24 1.74 15.29 14.73
C ASP A 24 1.16 13.97 15.26
N GLY A 25 1.97 13.26 16.04
CA GLY A 25 1.69 11.88 16.44
C GLY A 25 1.55 10.95 15.24
N ALA A 26 0.35 10.40 15.06
CA ALA A 26 0.03 9.48 13.95
C ALA A 26 -0.57 10.20 12.72
N THR A 27 -0.71 11.53 12.78
CA THR A 27 -1.26 12.35 11.70
C THR A 27 -0.14 12.98 10.90
N PHE A 28 -0.23 12.90 9.58
CA PHE A 28 0.73 13.47 8.64
C PHE A 28 -0.01 14.45 7.75
N THR A 29 0.47 15.68 7.68
CA THR A 29 -0.13 16.76 6.88
C THR A 29 0.92 17.35 5.96
N LEU A 30 0.61 17.38 4.66
CA LEU A 30 1.42 18.07 3.67
C LEU A 30 1.29 19.58 3.86
N THR A 31 2.43 20.26 4.04
CA THR A 31 2.52 21.68 4.41
C THR A 31 2.84 22.59 3.22
N THR A 32 3.00 22.03 2.02
CA THR A 32 3.36 22.74 0.80
C THR A 32 2.45 22.30 -0.35
N GLU A 33 2.25 23.14 -1.37
CA GLU A 33 1.43 22.77 -2.56
C GLU A 33 2.12 21.78 -3.51
N LYS A 34 3.14 21.06 -3.04
CA LYS A 34 3.89 20.08 -3.84
C LYS A 34 3.30 18.68 -3.67
N PHE A 35 4.06 17.68 -4.08
CA PHE A 35 3.84 16.27 -3.82
C PHE A 35 4.82 15.81 -2.73
N ALA A 36 4.42 14.79 -1.98
CA ALA A 36 5.25 14.21 -0.92
C ALA A 36 5.00 12.71 -0.83
N VAL A 37 6.04 11.94 -0.54
CA VAL A 37 5.93 10.52 -0.21
C VAL A 37 6.46 10.31 1.20
N VAL A 38 5.67 9.69 2.07
CA VAL A 38 6.10 9.23 3.39
C VAL A 38 6.33 7.72 3.30
N GLN A 39 7.53 7.26 3.59
CA GLN A 39 7.82 5.83 3.75
C GLN A 39 7.89 5.45 5.22
N PHE A 40 7.70 4.17 5.53
CA PHE A 40 7.77 3.67 6.89
C PHE A 40 8.91 2.66 7.08
N ASP A 41 9.60 2.80 8.21
CA ASP A 41 10.61 1.90 8.74
C ASP A 41 10.05 1.13 9.95
N PRO A 42 10.50 -0.12 10.19
CA PRO A 42 11.41 -0.90 9.34
C PRO A 42 10.69 -1.47 8.10
N PRO A 43 11.43 -1.95 7.08
CA PRO A 43 10.86 -2.83 6.06
C PRO A 43 10.22 -4.07 6.70
N ILE A 44 9.21 -4.59 6.02
CA ILE A 44 8.40 -5.72 6.44
C ILE A 44 8.83 -6.92 5.64
N ASN A 45 9.31 -7.97 6.32
CA ASN A 45 9.90 -9.17 5.70
C ASN A 45 9.47 -10.50 6.32
N LYS A 46 8.59 -10.45 7.33
CA LYS A 46 8.08 -11.62 8.05
C LYS A 46 6.75 -11.28 8.70
N GLY A 47 5.96 -12.28 9.09
CA GLY A 47 4.71 -12.12 9.79
C GLY A 47 3.57 -11.61 8.92
N ILE A 48 2.40 -11.50 9.53
CA ILE A 48 1.22 -10.84 8.93
C ILE A 48 1.09 -9.45 9.53
N LEU A 49 1.26 -8.42 8.70
CA LEU A 49 1.18 -7.02 9.11
C LEU A 49 -0.07 -6.37 8.52
N ARG A 50 -0.76 -5.56 9.33
CA ARG A 50 -1.82 -4.67 8.87
C ARG A 50 -1.47 -3.22 9.21
N ILE A 51 -1.56 -2.36 8.20
CA ILE A 51 -1.56 -0.92 8.39
C ILE A 51 -2.92 -0.38 7.94
N GLU A 52 -3.60 0.34 8.82
CA GLU A 52 -4.86 1.03 8.52
C GLU A 52 -4.62 2.53 8.58
N ILE A 53 -4.96 3.21 7.49
CA ILE A 53 -4.83 4.66 7.35
C ILE A 53 -6.20 5.25 7.08
N GLN A 54 -6.52 6.33 7.77
CA GLN A 54 -7.66 7.17 7.47
C GLN A 54 -7.25 8.30 6.52
N ASN A 55 -7.97 8.42 5.42
CA ASN A 55 -7.94 9.60 4.56
C ASN A 55 -8.56 10.77 5.33
N VAL A 56 -7.74 11.69 5.86
CA VAL A 56 -8.26 12.86 6.59
C VAL A 56 -8.62 13.95 5.59
N GLU A 57 -7.70 14.22 4.67
CA GLU A 57 -7.88 15.15 3.57
C GLU A 57 -7.04 14.62 2.40
N TYR A 58 -7.67 14.13 1.34
CA TYR A 58 -7.01 13.74 0.09
C TYR A 58 -5.67 12.97 0.18
N VAL A 59 -5.74 11.64 0.33
CA VAL A 59 -4.62 10.72 0.07
C VAL A 59 -4.63 10.31 -1.40
N ASN A 60 -3.61 10.71 -2.18
CA ASN A 60 -3.60 10.43 -3.62
C ASN A 60 -3.39 8.94 -3.92
N GLN A 61 -2.39 8.30 -3.30
CA GLN A 61 -2.12 6.87 -3.47
C GLN A 61 -1.33 6.29 -2.29
N ILE A 62 -1.48 5.00 -2.04
CA ILE A 62 -0.75 4.23 -1.03
C ILE A 62 -0.20 2.96 -1.66
N GLY A 63 0.89 2.42 -1.14
CA GLY A 63 1.43 1.19 -1.72
C GLY A 63 2.61 0.59 -1.01
N ILE A 64 3.28 -0.31 -1.74
CA ILE A 64 4.53 -0.94 -1.33
C ILE A 64 5.64 -0.75 -2.34
N SER A 65 6.87 -0.74 -1.85
CA SER A 65 8.10 -0.74 -2.65
C SER A 65 9.09 -1.77 -2.10
N PRO A 66 10.02 -2.30 -2.91
CA PRO A 66 11.17 -3.04 -2.42
C PRO A 66 11.94 -2.25 -1.36
N GLU A 67 12.53 -2.92 -0.39
CA GLU A 67 13.24 -2.27 0.72
C GLU A 67 14.36 -1.31 0.29
N ASN A 68 15.01 -1.61 -0.84
CA ASN A 68 16.13 -0.84 -1.39
C ASN A 68 15.69 0.36 -2.22
N LEU A 69 14.38 0.56 -2.41
CA LEU A 69 13.83 1.70 -3.11
C LEU A 69 13.39 2.78 -2.12
N LEU A 70 14.21 3.83 -2.02
CA LEU A 70 13.85 5.05 -1.30
C LEU A 70 13.37 6.13 -2.27
N PHE A 71 12.25 6.76 -1.93
CA PHE A 71 11.71 7.87 -2.67
C PHE A 71 12.47 9.14 -2.25
N GLY A 72 13.36 9.64 -3.12
CA GLY A 72 14.02 10.92 -2.91
C GLY A 72 13.09 12.13 -3.04
N GLU A 73 13.64 13.30 -2.72
CA GLU A 73 12.94 14.56 -2.41
C GLU A 73 12.12 15.21 -3.54
N THR A 74 12.17 14.70 -4.77
CA THR A 74 11.72 15.41 -5.99
C THR A 74 10.81 14.59 -6.91
N ILE A 75 10.21 13.52 -6.38
CA ILE A 75 9.45 12.57 -7.21
C ILE A 75 8.03 13.04 -7.43
N LYS A 76 7.75 13.58 -8.62
CA LYS A 76 6.41 14.02 -9.05
C LYS A 76 5.34 12.92 -8.92
N THR A 77 5.72 11.66 -9.16
CA THR A 77 4.88 10.49 -8.90
C THR A 77 5.77 9.30 -8.51
N PRO A 78 5.43 8.52 -7.46
CA PRO A 78 6.11 7.27 -7.10
C PRO A 78 6.43 6.37 -8.29
N ILE A 79 5.54 6.33 -9.28
CA ILE A 79 5.71 5.63 -10.55
C ILE A 79 6.94 6.14 -11.31
N ALA A 80 7.17 7.44 -11.44
CA ALA A 80 8.28 7.99 -12.21
C ALA A 80 9.68 7.52 -11.74
N ARG A 81 9.87 7.19 -10.45
CA ARG A 81 11.14 6.66 -9.91
C ARG A 81 11.12 5.13 -9.72
N GLY A 82 9.93 4.54 -9.66
CA GLY A 82 9.71 3.13 -9.34
C GLY A 82 8.99 2.33 -10.43
N LEU A 83 8.98 2.81 -11.70
CA LEU A 83 8.28 2.18 -12.84
C LEU A 83 8.44 0.65 -12.82
N GLY A 84 7.32 -0.05 -12.63
CA GLY A 84 7.22 -1.52 -12.55
C GLY A 84 7.74 -2.19 -11.27
N ARG A 85 8.34 -1.44 -10.35
CA ARG A 85 8.93 -1.93 -9.11
C ARG A 85 8.09 -1.62 -7.87
N THR A 86 6.98 -0.91 -8.00
CA THR A 86 6.09 -0.56 -6.88
C THR A 86 4.67 -0.97 -7.22
N VAL A 87 3.91 -1.38 -6.21
CA VAL A 87 2.45 -1.49 -6.32
C VAL A 87 1.85 -0.25 -5.69
N SER A 88 1.03 0.46 -6.46
CA SER A 88 0.27 1.63 -6.01
C SER A 88 -1.22 1.33 -6.03
N TYR A 89 -1.95 1.77 -5.03
CA TYR A 89 -3.40 1.86 -5.01
C TYR A 89 -3.79 3.34 -4.99
N PHE A 90 -4.54 3.80 -5.97
CA PHE A 90 -4.97 5.19 -6.17
C PHE A 90 -6.33 5.45 -5.53
N PHE A 91 -6.55 6.70 -5.12
CA PHE A 91 -7.83 7.13 -4.54
C PHE A 91 -9.04 6.90 -5.47
N THR A 92 -8.82 6.88 -6.78
CA THR A 92 -9.81 6.59 -7.82
C THR A 92 -10.08 5.08 -8.01
N GLY A 93 -9.41 4.23 -7.25
CA GLY A 93 -9.62 2.78 -7.18
C GLY A 93 -8.63 1.95 -7.99
N GLU A 94 -7.79 2.57 -8.82
CA GLU A 94 -6.83 1.85 -9.66
C GLU A 94 -5.71 1.27 -8.82
N ILE A 95 -5.36 0.00 -9.06
CA ILE A 95 -4.10 -0.59 -8.62
C ILE A 95 -3.17 -0.65 -9.83
N GLN A 96 -1.94 -0.19 -9.67
CA GLN A 96 -0.97 -0.09 -10.75
C GLN A 96 0.39 -0.69 -10.39
N GLN A 97 0.96 -1.44 -11.35
CA GLN A 97 2.38 -1.81 -11.42
C GLN A 97 2.82 -1.88 -12.90
N ASN A 98 2.80 -3.07 -13.52
CA ASN A 98 3.08 -3.33 -14.93
C ASN A 98 1.80 -3.45 -15.77
N GLY A 99 0.74 -2.78 -15.31
CA GLY A 99 -0.61 -2.83 -15.82
C GLY A 99 -1.52 -2.16 -14.80
N MET A 100 -2.80 -1.98 -15.14
CA MET A 100 -3.76 -1.31 -14.27
C MET A 100 -5.05 -2.14 -14.14
N VAL A 101 -5.50 -2.33 -12.91
CA VAL A 101 -6.83 -2.89 -12.60
C VAL A 101 -7.53 -1.98 -11.62
N LYS A 102 -8.82 -2.21 -11.35
CA LYS A 102 -9.60 -1.31 -10.51
C LYS A 102 -10.33 -2.05 -9.38
N ASN A 103 -10.04 -1.62 -8.16
CA ASN A 103 -10.80 -1.89 -6.94
C ASN A 103 -11.72 -0.69 -6.63
N GLN A 104 -12.33 -0.67 -5.45
CA GLN A 104 -13.14 0.46 -5.00
C GLN A 104 -12.29 1.72 -4.82
N GLU A 105 -12.85 2.89 -5.10
CA GLU A 105 -12.25 4.19 -4.76
C GLU A 105 -12.35 4.51 -3.27
N TYR A 106 -11.51 5.45 -2.80
CA TYR A 106 -11.48 5.94 -1.42
C TYR A 106 -11.34 7.48 -1.38
N SER A 107 -12.20 8.17 -2.12
CA SER A 107 -12.12 9.61 -2.34
C SER A 107 -12.67 10.46 -1.18
N ASN A 108 -13.37 9.86 -0.20
CA ASN A 108 -14.03 10.62 0.85
C ASN A 108 -13.15 10.82 2.09
N ALA A 109 -13.28 11.97 2.73
CA ALA A 109 -12.73 12.18 4.06
C ALA A 109 -13.35 11.16 5.04
N GLY A 110 -12.51 10.51 5.82
CA GLY A 110 -12.88 9.45 6.75
C GLY A 110 -12.76 8.03 6.20
N ASP A 111 -12.60 7.84 4.88
CA ASP A 111 -12.38 6.52 4.30
C ASP A 111 -11.12 5.87 4.90
N ARG A 112 -11.23 4.58 5.20
CA ARG A 112 -10.16 3.79 5.83
C ARG A 112 -9.59 2.81 4.82
N ILE A 113 -8.31 2.97 4.51
CA ILE A 113 -7.56 2.09 3.61
C ILE A 113 -6.69 1.19 4.48
N THR A 114 -6.84 -0.12 4.33
CA THR A 114 -5.95 -1.10 4.98
C THR A 114 -5.12 -1.84 3.95
N LEU A 115 -3.82 -1.95 4.22
CA LEU A 115 -2.93 -2.89 3.55
C LEU A 115 -2.63 -4.03 4.52
N GLU A 116 -2.95 -5.27 4.12
CA GLU A 116 -2.54 -6.48 4.82
C GLU A 116 -1.43 -7.17 4.02
N LEU A 117 -0.25 -7.27 4.63
CA LEU A 117 0.90 -7.99 4.11
C LEU A 117 0.97 -9.34 4.79
N ASN A 118 0.93 -10.42 4.01
CA ASN A 118 1.23 -11.75 4.51
C ASN A 118 2.60 -12.18 3.98
N MET A 119 3.61 -12.07 4.84
CA MET A 119 5.00 -12.42 4.51
C MET A 119 5.35 -13.87 4.86
N ASP A 120 4.45 -14.59 5.53
CA ASP A 120 4.66 -15.97 6.00
C ASP A 120 4.15 -17.04 5.01
N THR A 121 3.33 -16.64 4.03
CA THR A 121 2.83 -17.54 2.99
C THR A 121 3.77 -17.64 1.81
N GLU A 122 3.68 -18.75 1.08
CA GLU A 122 4.26 -18.90 -0.26
C GLU A 122 3.12 -19.22 -1.24
N PRO A 123 2.72 -18.27 -2.12
CA PRO A 123 3.33 -16.96 -2.32
C PRO A 123 2.99 -15.93 -1.22
N LYS A 124 3.92 -15.00 -0.97
CA LYS A 124 3.68 -13.80 -0.15
C LYS A 124 2.64 -12.91 -0.82
N SER A 125 1.82 -12.21 -0.03
CA SER A 125 0.70 -11.41 -0.56
C SER A 125 0.54 -10.03 0.04
N LEU A 126 -0.08 -9.15 -0.75
CA LEU A 126 -0.59 -7.84 -0.37
C LEU A 126 -2.08 -7.77 -0.69
N THR A 127 -2.89 -7.54 0.34
CA THR A 127 -4.35 -7.42 0.23
C THR A 127 -4.80 -6.02 0.62
N PHE A 128 -5.80 -5.51 -0.09
CA PHE A 128 -6.37 -4.19 0.15
C PHE A 128 -7.75 -4.31 0.78
N PHE A 129 -8.06 -3.39 1.70
CA PHE A 129 -9.41 -3.23 2.25
C PHE A 129 -9.80 -1.75 2.23
N ILE A 130 -11.06 -1.48 1.90
CA ILE A 130 -11.68 -0.16 2.05
C ILE A 130 -12.79 -0.29 3.08
N ASN A 131 -12.72 0.51 4.15
CA ASN A 131 -13.69 0.50 5.24
C ASN A 131 -13.96 -0.91 5.80
N ASN A 132 -12.90 -1.71 5.96
CA ASN A 132 -12.91 -3.13 6.37
C ASN A 132 -13.52 -4.13 5.38
N VAL A 133 -13.81 -3.70 4.15
CA VAL A 133 -14.27 -4.58 3.07
C VAL A 133 -13.07 -5.00 2.22
N GLU A 134 -12.79 -6.31 2.16
CA GLU A 134 -11.74 -6.89 1.31
C GLU A 134 -12.01 -6.54 -0.16
N GLN A 135 -10.96 -6.13 -0.88
CA GLN A 135 -11.07 -5.75 -2.27
C GLN A 135 -10.81 -6.92 -3.22
N LYS A 136 -11.44 -6.86 -4.39
CA LYS A 136 -11.41 -7.94 -5.41
C LYS A 136 -10.00 -8.31 -5.85
N PHE A 137 -9.17 -7.33 -6.14
CA PHE A 137 -7.82 -7.57 -6.65
C PHE A 137 -6.79 -7.41 -5.53
N PHE A 138 -5.90 -8.40 -5.43
CA PHE A 138 -4.80 -8.45 -4.47
C PHE A 138 -3.53 -8.92 -5.18
N VAL A 139 -2.36 -8.64 -4.62
CA VAL A 139 -1.08 -8.95 -5.26
C VAL A 139 -0.40 -10.13 -4.57
N VAL A 140 0.16 -11.05 -5.33
CA VAL A 140 0.94 -12.20 -4.86
C VAL A 140 2.35 -12.18 -5.43
N LYS A 141 3.26 -12.95 -4.81
CA LYS A 141 4.69 -12.99 -5.14
C LYS A 141 5.37 -11.61 -4.97
N ILE A 142 4.92 -10.85 -3.98
CA ILE A 142 5.57 -9.60 -3.59
C ILE A 142 7.02 -9.87 -3.11
N PRO A 143 7.92 -8.87 -3.17
CA PRO A 143 9.31 -9.05 -2.73
C PRO A 143 9.44 -9.56 -1.29
N ASP A 144 10.55 -10.22 -0.98
CA ASP A 144 10.82 -10.79 0.37
C ASP A 144 10.88 -9.74 1.48
N SER A 145 11.12 -8.48 1.13
CA SER A 145 11.13 -7.35 2.05
C SER A 145 10.60 -6.10 1.35
N VAL A 146 9.61 -5.46 1.97
CA VAL A 146 8.89 -4.31 1.40
C VAL A 146 8.75 -3.16 2.37
N ARG A 147 8.71 -1.94 1.85
CA ARG A 147 8.37 -0.72 2.59
C ARG A 147 6.97 -0.27 2.22
N LEU A 148 6.21 0.11 3.24
CA LEU A 148 4.94 0.81 3.07
C LEU A 148 5.23 2.28 2.77
N TRP A 149 4.39 2.87 1.92
CA TRP A 149 4.50 4.29 1.59
C TRP A 149 3.14 4.91 1.27
N VAL A 150 3.00 6.21 1.55
CA VAL A 150 1.82 7.02 1.24
C VAL A 150 2.25 8.25 0.47
N HIS A 151 1.53 8.58 -0.61
CA HIS A 151 1.79 9.75 -1.45
C HIS A 151 0.64 10.75 -1.41
N PHE A 152 1.02 12.02 -1.31
CA PHE A 152 0.16 13.18 -1.38
C PHE A 152 0.33 13.92 -2.71
N ASN A 153 -0.72 14.61 -3.15
CA ASN A 153 -0.66 15.52 -4.30
C ASN A 153 -1.53 16.76 -4.00
N GLY A 154 -0.93 17.90 -3.69
CA GLY A 154 -1.66 19.12 -3.29
C GLY A 154 -1.94 19.19 -1.78
N ILE A 155 -3.09 19.73 -1.36
CA ILE A 155 -3.43 19.78 0.07
C ILE A 155 -3.88 18.40 0.50
N GLY A 156 -3.20 17.79 1.47
CA GLY A 156 -3.61 16.50 1.99
C GLY A 156 -3.05 16.14 3.36
N SER A 157 -3.80 15.30 4.08
CA SER A 157 -3.45 14.72 5.35
C SER A 157 -4.01 13.31 5.51
N PHE A 158 -3.29 12.49 6.27
CA PHE A 158 -3.77 11.17 6.67
C PHE A 158 -3.42 10.88 8.11
N LYS A 159 -4.11 9.91 8.69
CA LYS A 159 -3.83 9.43 10.03
C LYS A 159 -3.63 7.92 10.03
N ILE A 160 -2.55 7.44 10.63
CA ILE A 160 -2.39 6.02 10.91
C ILE A 160 -3.33 5.68 12.07
N LEU A 161 -4.29 4.82 11.81
CA LEU A 161 -5.20 4.30 12.83
C LEU A 161 -4.61 3.06 13.52
N ASN A 162 -3.96 2.21 12.72
CA ASN A 162 -3.40 0.97 13.20
C ASN A 162 -2.15 0.60 12.41
N PHE A 163 -1.15 0.04 13.10
CA PHE A 163 0.06 -0.51 12.51
C PHE A 163 0.45 -1.70 13.41
N GLU A 164 0.03 -2.89 13.03
CA GLU A 164 0.12 -4.05 13.93
C GLU A 164 0.45 -5.35 13.20
N ARG A 165 0.96 -6.32 13.96
CA ARG A 165 1.03 -7.72 13.57
C ARG A 165 -0.19 -8.47 14.05
N VAL A 166 -0.77 -9.25 13.16
CA VAL A 166 -1.92 -10.11 13.46
C VAL A 166 -1.51 -11.59 13.42
N ALA A 167 -2.20 -12.43 14.18
CA ALA A 167 -1.89 -13.87 14.28
C ALA A 167 -2.40 -14.69 13.09
N ALA A 168 -3.39 -14.17 12.36
CA ALA A 168 -4.00 -14.79 11.21
C ALA A 168 -4.41 -13.69 10.22
N PRO A 169 -4.39 -13.98 8.90
CA PRO A 169 -4.84 -13.01 7.90
C PRO A 169 -6.35 -12.78 8.07
N LEU A 170 -6.78 -11.53 7.88
CA LEU A 170 -8.21 -11.24 7.76
C LEU A 170 -8.69 -11.42 6.33
N ALA A 171 -7.79 -11.37 5.36
CA ALA A 171 -8.10 -11.69 3.97
C ALA A 171 -8.61 -13.14 3.85
N LYS A 172 -9.75 -13.30 3.20
CA LYS A 172 -10.38 -14.59 2.91
C LYS A 172 -10.19 -15.00 1.46
N HIS A 173 -10.07 -14.03 0.55
CA HIS A 173 -9.91 -14.26 -0.88
C HIS A 173 -11.04 -15.05 -1.55
N GLU A 174 -12.28 -14.87 -1.07
CA GLU A 174 -13.48 -15.51 -1.61
C GLU A 174 -13.94 -14.78 -2.89
N GLY A 175 -13.62 -15.34 -4.06
CA GLY A 175 -13.93 -14.72 -5.35
C GLY A 175 -12.99 -13.57 -5.75
N SER A 176 -11.93 -13.34 -4.97
CA SER A 176 -10.86 -12.40 -5.27
C SER A 176 -9.94 -12.92 -6.38
N VAL A 177 -9.22 -12.02 -7.05
CA VAL A 177 -8.31 -12.32 -8.15
C VAL A 177 -6.88 -11.93 -7.77
N ALA A 178 -6.02 -12.94 -7.72
CA ALA A 178 -4.59 -12.76 -7.49
C ALA A 178 -3.91 -12.16 -8.74
N LEU A 179 -3.20 -11.06 -8.55
CA LEU A 179 -2.31 -10.43 -9.52
C LEU A 179 -0.86 -10.79 -9.19
N ILE A 180 -0.11 -11.31 -10.15
CA ILE A 180 1.29 -11.66 -9.92
C ILE A 180 2.14 -10.39 -10.02
N TRP A 181 2.97 -10.15 -9.01
CA TRP A 181 3.94 -9.05 -9.03
C TRP A 181 4.81 -9.11 -10.28
N GLY A 182 4.92 -7.99 -10.99
CA GLY A 182 5.74 -7.84 -12.19
C GLY A 182 5.08 -8.30 -13.50
N ASP A 183 3.95 -9.00 -13.45
CA ASP A 183 3.19 -9.35 -14.64
C ASP A 183 2.41 -8.15 -15.21
N ASP A 184 2.12 -8.20 -16.51
CA ASP A 184 1.08 -7.35 -17.10
C ASP A 184 -0.30 -7.89 -16.74
N TRP A 185 -0.97 -7.18 -15.82
CA TRP A 185 -2.25 -7.62 -15.27
C TRP A 185 -3.39 -7.53 -16.27
N GLU A 186 -3.38 -6.58 -17.20
CA GLU A 186 -4.44 -6.48 -18.21
C GLU A 186 -4.37 -7.65 -19.17
N GLU A 187 -3.17 -7.96 -19.67
CA GLU A 187 -2.94 -9.10 -20.55
C GLU A 187 -3.19 -10.44 -19.84
N ALA A 188 -2.78 -10.59 -18.58
CA ALA A 188 -3.06 -11.78 -17.78
C ALA A 188 -4.57 -12.02 -17.60
N LEU A 189 -5.33 -10.95 -17.35
CA LEU A 189 -6.79 -11.04 -17.18
C LEU A 189 -7.51 -11.30 -18.52
N LYS A 190 -7.06 -10.71 -19.63
CA LYS A 190 -7.59 -11.01 -20.97
C LYS A 190 -7.43 -12.50 -21.31
N LYS A 191 -6.23 -13.06 -21.11
CA LYS A 191 -5.95 -14.49 -21.36
C LYS A 191 -6.83 -15.41 -20.52
N LYS A 192 -7.04 -15.10 -19.23
CA LYS A 192 -7.95 -15.87 -18.37
C LYS A 192 -9.39 -15.86 -18.87
N ARG A 193 -9.87 -14.74 -19.43
CA ARG A 193 -11.22 -14.66 -20.01
C ARG A 193 -11.36 -15.52 -21.28
N CYS A 194 -10.36 -15.52 -22.16
CA CYS A 194 -10.40 -16.32 -23.38
C CYS A 194 -10.37 -17.84 -23.14
N LEU A 195 -9.81 -18.29 -22.02
CA LEU A 195 -9.74 -19.73 -21.68
C LEU A 195 -11.06 -20.30 -21.12
N ILE A 196 -12.06 -19.45 -20.86
CA ILE A 196 -13.36 -19.83 -20.29
C ILE A 196 -14.48 -19.74 -21.36
N GLN A 197 -14.12 -19.46 -22.63
CA GLN A 197 -15.04 -19.44 -23.78
C GLN A 197 -14.96 -20.71 -24.62
#